data_AF-A0A6L3X4Y4-F1
#
_entry.id   AF-A0A6L3X4Y4-F1
#
_cell.length_a   1.000
_cell.length_b   1.000
_cell.length_c   1.000
_cell.angle_alpha   90.00
_cell.angle_beta   90.00
_cell.angle_gamma   90.00
#
_symmetry.space_group_name_H-M   'P 1'
#
loop_
_entity.id
_entity.type
_entity.pdbx_description
1 polymer ?
#
loop_
_entity_poly.entity_id
_entity_poly.type
_entity_poly.pdbx_seq_one_letter_code
_entity_poly.pdbx_strand_id
1 'polypeptide(L)'
;PSRPLLTAIGDGAFFFRPLMVAASAAVKFKTNMSLAIAIAGVLVHPSFIELMAKAAQGEHVEFAFIPVTAVKYTYTVIPALVMTWCLSYIERWVDRITPAVTKNFLKPMLIVLIAAPLAIVLIGPLGIWIGSAISALVYTIHGYLGWLSVAIMGALWPLLVMTGMHRVFTPTIIQTIAETGKEGMVMPSEIGANLSLGGSSLAVAGKTKNPELRQTALAAAASAIMAGISEPALY
;
A
#
# COMPACT_ATOMS: atom_id res chain seq x y z
N PRO A 1 -25.27 -5.46 -12.51
CA PRO A 1 -24.16 -6.15 -13.22
C PRO A 1 -23.06 -5.21 -13.75
N SER A 2 -23.38 -4.00 -14.23
CA SER A 2 -22.38 -3.05 -14.78
C SER A 2 -21.49 -2.38 -13.72
N ARG A 3 -22.04 -2.03 -12.55
CA ARG A 3 -21.29 -1.35 -11.48
C ARG A 3 -20.01 -2.09 -11.02
N PRO A 4 -20.04 -3.40 -10.70
CA PRO A 4 -18.82 -4.13 -10.32
C PRO A 4 -17.78 -4.17 -11.44
N LEU A 5 -18.22 -4.25 -12.70
CA LEU A 5 -17.32 -4.26 -13.86
C LEU A 5 -16.60 -2.91 -14.01
N LEU A 6 -17.33 -1.81 -13.88
CA LEU A 6 -16.76 -0.45 -13.90
C LEU A 6 -15.80 -0.22 -12.73
N THR A 7 -16.13 -0.73 -11.54
CA THR A 7 -15.23 -0.67 -10.39
C THR A 7 -13.95 -1.47 -10.66
N ALA A 8 -14.03 -2.69 -11.18
CA ALA A 8 -12.85 -3.48 -11.51
C ALA A 8 -11.95 -2.81 -12.57
N ILE A 9 -12.55 -2.17 -13.58
CA ILE A 9 -11.82 -1.42 -14.62
C ILE A 9 -11.05 -0.24 -13.99
N GLY A 10 -11.71 0.56 -13.15
CA GLY A 10 -11.07 1.72 -12.52
C GLY A 10 -10.04 1.35 -11.45
N ASP A 11 -10.26 0.23 -10.77
CA ASP A 11 -9.45 -0.20 -9.63
C ASP A 11 -8.25 -1.07 -10.02
N GLY A 12 -8.26 -1.69 -11.20
CA GLY A 12 -7.22 -2.65 -11.61
C GLY A 12 -5.79 -2.12 -11.51
N ALA A 13 -5.53 -0.90 -12.00
CA ALA A 13 -4.20 -0.29 -11.90
C ALA A 13 -3.77 -0.11 -10.43
N PHE A 14 -4.71 0.28 -9.57
CA PHE A 14 -4.45 0.49 -8.16
C PHE A 14 -4.26 -0.83 -7.40
N PHE A 15 -5.03 -1.85 -7.74
CA PHE A 15 -4.96 -3.20 -7.17
C PHE A 15 -3.58 -3.82 -7.39
N PHE A 16 -3.06 -3.72 -8.62
CA PHE A 16 -1.75 -4.24 -9.02
C PHE A 16 -0.56 -3.30 -8.73
N ARG A 17 -0.76 -2.24 -7.93
CA ARG A 17 0.34 -1.38 -7.46
C ARG A 17 1.55 -2.13 -6.89
N PRO A 18 1.38 -3.17 -6.05
CA PRO A 18 2.51 -3.95 -5.55
C PRO A 18 3.40 -4.50 -6.67
N LEU A 19 2.81 -4.95 -7.79
CA LEU A 19 3.58 -5.50 -8.93
C LEU A 19 4.34 -4.41 -9.67
N MET A 20 3.70 -3.26 -9.91
CA MET A 20 4.34 -2.12 -10.57
C MET A 20 5.52 -1.59 -9.73
N VAL A 21 5.30 -1.44 -8.41
CA VAL A 21 6.35 -1.04 -7.47
C VAL A 21 7.47 -2.06 -7.41
N ALA A 22 7.15 -3.36 -7.37
CA ALA A 22 8.17 -4.40 -7.39
C ALA A 22 9.02 -4.36 -8.67
N ALA A 23 8.40 -4.12 -9.82
CA ALA A 23 9.11 -3.97 -11.09
C ALA A 23 10.05 -2.75 -11.07
N SER A 24 9.55 -1.57 -10.69
CA SER A 24 10.38 -0.36 -10.60
C SER A 24 11.48 -0.48 -9.54
N ALA A 25 11.19 -1.07 -8.39
CA ALA A 25 12.16 -1.33 -7.33
C ALA A 25 13.23 -2.32 -7.78
N ALA A 26 12.89 -3.33 -8.59
CA ALA A 26 13.86 -4.32 -9.07
C ALA A 26 14.94 -3.68 -9.93
N VAL A 27 14.55 -2.72 -10.78
CA VAL A 27 15.50 -1.91 -11.56
C VAL A 27 16.43 -1.11 -10.63
N LYS A 28 15.88 -0.48 -9.58
CA LYS A 28 16.66 0.31 -8.63
C LYS A 28 17.64 -0.52 -7.80
N PHE A 29 17.19 -1.68 -7.31
CA PHE A 29 17.99 -2.59 -6.49
C PHE A 29 18.86 -3.55 -7.31
N LYS A 30 18.79 -3.49 -8.65
CA LYS A 30 19.54 -4.33 -9.58
C LYS A 30 19.34 -5.83 -9.31
N THR A 31 18.09 -6.24 -9.14
CA THR A 31 17.67 -7.64 -8.96
C THR A 31 16.79 -8.08 -10.12
N ASN A 32 16.55 -9.38 -10.25
CA ASN A 32 15.73 -9.94 -11.31
C ASN A 32 14.27 -9.45 -11.21
N MET A 33 13.86 -8.66 -12.20
CA MET A 33 12.52 -8.08 -12.28
C MET A 33 11.41 -9.14 -12.36
N SER A 34 11.61 -10.22 -13.11
CA SER A 34 10.64 -11.29 -13.23
C SER A 34 10.40 -11.99 -11.89
N LEU A 35 11.47 -12.22 -11.11
CA LEU A 35 11.35 -12.80 -9.77
C LEU A 35 10.67 -11.83 -8.79
N ALA A 36 11.00 -10.54 -8.85
CA ALA A 36 10.34 -9.52 -8.03
C ALA A 36 8.83 -9.45 -8.30
N ILE A 37 8.44 -9.43 -9.57
CA ILE A 37 7.03 -9.46 -9.99
C ILE A 37 6.37 -10.76 -9.56
N ALA A 38 7.04 -11.92 -9.73
CA ALA A 38 6.48 -13.22 -9.33
C ALA A 38 6.17 -13.26 -7.83
N ILE A 39 7.10 -12.79 -7.00
CA ILE A 39 6.94 -12.78 -5.55
C ILE A 39 5.84 -11.78 -5.13
N ALA A 40 5.78 -10.58 -5.70
CA ALA A 40 4.67 -9.65 -5.48
C ALA A 40 3.33 -10.23 -5.98
N GLY A 41 3.37 -11.01 -7.05
CA GLY A 41 2.25 -11.76 -7.62
C GLY A 41 1.65 -12.77 -6.63
N VAL A 42 2.49 -13.47 -5.85
CA VAL A 42 2.02 -14.38 -4.79
C VAL A 42 1.16 -13.62 -3.77
N LEU A 43 1.60 -12.42 -3.36
CA LEU A 43 0.90 -11.60 -2.36
C LEU A 43 -0.46 -11.06 -2.82
N VAL A 44 -0.70 -11.00 -4.13
CA VAL A 44 -1.97 -10.57 -4.73
C VAL A 44 -2.71 -11.71 -5.44
N HIS A 45 -2.22 -12.95 -5.32
CA HIS A 45 -2.84 -14.10 -5.94
C HIS A 45 -4.24 -14.33 -5.33
N PRO A 46 -5.30 -14.61 -6.13
CA PRO A 46 -6.65 -14.78 -5.61
C PRO A 46 -6.75 -15.78 -4.46
N SER A 47 -6.10 -16.94 -4.58
CA SER A 47 -6.08 -17.95 -3.51
C SER A 47 -5.40 -17.47 -2.22
N PHE A 48 -4.39 -16.60 -2.33
CA PHE A 48 -3.74 -16.02 -1.15
C PHE A 48 -4.64 -14.96 -0.51
N ILE A 49 -5.32 -14.13 -1.31
CA ILE A 49 -6.28 -13.15 -0.83
C ILE A 49 -7.45 -13.82 -0.10
N GLU A 50 -7.99 -14.90 -0.66
CA GLU A 50 -9.06 -15.68 -0.04
C GLU A 50 -8.60 -16.30 1.29
N LEU A 51 -7.38 -16.84 1.33
CA LEU A 51 -6.79 -17.39 2.56
C LEU A 51 -6.64 -16.31 3.64
N MET A 52 -6.15 -15.12 3.28
CA MET A 52 -6.03 -13.99 4.22
C MET A 52 -7.38 -13.43 4.65
N ALA A 53 -8.41 -13.51 3.80
CA ALA A 53 -9.76 -13.13 4.17
C ALA A 53 -10.36 -14.07 5.23
N LYS A 54 -10.10 -15.37 5.11
CA LYS A 54 -10.46 -16.37 6.13
C LYS A 54 -9.70 -16.15 7.44
N ALA A 55 -8.39 -15.89 7.35
CA ALA A 55 -7.58 -15.55 8.51
C ALA A 55 -8.13 -14.31 9.25
N ALA A 56 -8.62 -13.31 8.52
CA ALA A 56 -9.23 -12.11 9.10
C ALA A 56 -10.56 -12.40 9.82
N GLN A 57 -11.23 -13.51 9.52
CA GLN A 57 -12.45 -13.98 10.19
C GLN A 57 -12.15 -14.88 11.40
N GLY A 58 -10.87 -15.08 11.73
CA GLY A 58 -10.43 -15.87 12.88
C GLY A 58 -10.11 -17.33 12.55
N GLU A 59 -10.10 -17.74 11.27
CA GLU A 59 -9.57 -19.05 10.89
C GLU A 59 -8.05 -19.11 11.11
N HIS A 60 -7.58 -20.22 11.69
CA HIS A 60 -6.15 -20.42 11.91
C HIS A 60 -5.44 -20.72 10.58
N VAL A 61 -4.58 -19.80 10.16
CA VAL A 61 -3.71 -19.98 9.00
C VAL A 61 -2.26 -20.01 9.48
N GLU A 62 -1.55 -21.09 9.18
CA GLU A 62 -0.15 -21.27 9.54
C GLU A 62 0.70 -21.67 8.34
N PHE A 63 1.96 -21.26 8.38
CA PHE A 63 3.00 -21.71 7.47
C PHE A 63 4.11 -22.35 8.29
N ALA A 64 4.33 -23.66 8.13
CA ALA A 64 5.36 -24.40 8.86
C ALA A 64 5.34 -24.16 10.38
N PHE A 65 4.16 -24.26 11.00
CA PHE A 65 3.89 -24.00 12.43
C PHE A 65 4.03 -22.53 12.88
N ILE A 66 4.23 -21.60 11.94
CA ILE A 66 4.27 -20.16 12.23
C ILE A 66 2.90 -19.57 11.88
N PRO A 67 2.20 -18.93 12.82
CA PRO A 67 0.91 -18.30 12.55
C PRO A 67 1.10 -17.13 11.57
N VAL A 68 0.27 -17.09 10.54
CA VAL A 68 0.28 -16.03 9.53
C VAL A 68 -0.78 -15.00 9.89
N THR A 69 -0.36 -13.76 10.09
CA THR A 69 -1.30 -12.66 10.36
C THR A 69 -2.06 -12.31 9.08
N ALA A 70 -3.36 -12.07 9.21
CA ALA A 70 -4.19 -11.63 8.10
C ALA A 70 -3.73 -10.24 7.60
N VAL A 71 -3.16 -10.21 6.39
CA VAL A 71 -2.63 -8.97 5.78
C VAL A 71 -3.21 -8.81 4.38
N LYS A 72 -3.67 -7.59 4.06
CA LYS A 72 -4.09 -7.23 2.71
C LYS A 72 -2.98 -6.43 2.01
N TYR A 73 -2.30 -7.07 1.06
CA TYR A 73 -1.18 -6.45 0.33
C TYR A 73 -1.59 -5.67 -0.91
N THR A 74 -2.81 -5.87 -1.41
CA THR A 74 -3.36 -5.10 -2.54
C THR A 74 -3.28 -3.60 -2.24
N TYR A 75 -2.99 -2.77 -3.24
CA TYR A 75 -2.82 -1.31 -3.12
C TYR A 75 -1.62 -0.83 -2.29
N THR A 76 -0.81 -1.72 -1.70
CA THR A 76 0.32 -1.31 -0.86
C THR A 76 1.60 -1.10 -1.66
N VAL A 77 2.45 -0.18 -1.21
CA VAL A 77 3.72 0.18 -1.86
C VAL A 77 4.92 -0.30 -1.02
N ILE A 78 4.91 0.01 0.28
CA ILE A 78 6.04 -0.26 1.20
C ILE A 78 6.38 -1.76 1.27
N PRO A 79 5.43 -2.68 1.51
CA PRO A 79 5.76 -4.10 1.57
C PRO A 79 6.43 -4.60 0.30
N ALA A 80 5.91 -4.24 -0.88
CA ALA A 80 6.49 -4.62 -2.17
C ALA A 80 7.90 -4.05 -2.38
N LEU A 81 8.15 -2.82 -1.93
CA LEU A 81 9.47 -2.19 -2.01
C LEU A 81 10.49 -2.90 -1.11
N VAL A 82 10.14 -3.10 0.17
CA VAL A 82 10.99 -3.79 1.15
C VAL A 82 11.26 -5.23 0.71
N MET A 83 10.23 -5.90 0.20
CA MET A 83 10.33 -7.24 -0.38
C MET A 83 11.34 -7.33 -1.52
N THR A 84 11.26 -6.43 -2.49
CA THR A 84 12.19 -6.40 -3.62
C THR A 84 13.61 -6.03 -3.18
N TRP A 85 13.74 -5.21 -2.13
CA TRP A 85 15.03 -4.95 -1.51
C TRP A 85 15.61 -6.22 -0.86
N CYS A 86 14.83 -6.95 -0.05
CA CYS A 86 15.24 -8.23 0.52
C CYS A 86 15.61 -9.25 -0.55
N LEU A 87 14.82 -9.33 -1.63
CA LEU A 87 15.08 -10.18 -2.79
C LEU A 87 16.47 -9.94 -3.38
N SER A 88 16.94 -8.69 -3.42
CA SER A 88 18.28 -8.37 -3.95
C SER A 88 19.42 -9.05 -3.17
N TYR A 89 19.24 -9.32 -1.88
CA TYR A 89 20.18 -10.08 -1.06
C TYR A 89 19.97 -11.59 -1.21
N ILE A 90 18.71 -12.04 -1.20
CA ILE A 90 18.35 -13.46 -1.36
C ILE A 90 18.88 -13.99 -2.70
N GLU A 91 18.69 -13.25 -3.79
CA GLU A 91 19.17 -13.64 -5.12
C GLU A 91 20.69 -13.85 -5.13
N ARG A 92 21.45 -12.93 -4.53
CA ARG A 92 22.92 -13.03 -4.45
C ARG A 92 23.37 -14.21 -3.60
N TRP A 93 22.64 -14.50 -2.53
CA TRP A 93 22.94 -15.63 -1.65
C TRP A 93 22.61 -16.96 -2.33
N VAL A 94 21.42 -17.10 -2.94
CA VAL A 94 21.03 -18.30 -3.67
C VAL A 94 21.98 -18.55 -4.86
N ASP A 95 22.42 -17.50 -5.55
CA ASP A 95 23.36 -17.63 -6.66
C ASP A 95 24.71 -18.24 -6.25
N ARG A 96 25.16 -18.02 -5.00
CA ARG A 96 26.42 -18.57 -4.46
C ARG A 96 26.30 -20.04 -4.07
N ILE A 97 25.14 -20.47 -3.55
CA ILE A 97 24.94 -21.86 -3.12
C ILE A 97 24.58 -22.79 -4.28
N THR A 98 24.08 -22.24 -5.40
CA THR A 98 23.54 -23.05 -6.51
C THR A 98 24.66 -23.46 -7.47
N PRO A 99 24.87 -24.78 -7.71
CA PRO A 99 25.84 -25.26 -8.69
C PRO A 99 25.51 -24.80 -10.12
N ALA A 100 26.53 -24.47 -10.92
CA ALA A 100 26.39 -23.91 -12.26
C ALA A 100 25.48 -24.75 -13.19
N VAL A 101 25.56 -26.08 -13.10
CA VAL A 101 24.78 -27.03 -13.92
C VAL A 101 23.27 -26.95 -13.61
N THR A 102 22.91 -26.58 -12.39
CA THR A 102 21.51 -26.53 -11.92
C THR A 102 20.91 -25.12 -11.90
N LYS A 103 21.72 -24.10 -12.24
CA LYS A 103 21.39 -22.69 -12.01
C LYS A 103 20.13 -22.23 -12.75
N ASN A 104 19.83 -22.83 -13.92
CA ASN A 104 18.69 -22.43 -14.74
C ASN A 104 17.32 -22.78 -14.14
N PHE A 105 17.24 -23.78 -13.25
CA PHE A 105 15.97 -24.18 -12.62
C PHE A 105 16.00 -24.04 -11.09
N LEU A 106 17.13 -24.40 -10.46
CA LEU A 106 17.22 -24.46 -9.00
C LEU A 106 17.27 -23.06 -8.39
N LYS A 107 17.97 -22.12 -9.04
CA LYS A 107 18.07 -20.73 -8.57
C LYS A 107 16.70 -20.03 -8.46
N PRO A 108 15.87 -19.92 -9.52
CA PRO A 108 14.58 -19.24 -9.41
C PRO A 108 13.64 -19.95 -8.43
N MET A 109 13.67 -21.29 -8.36
CA MET A 109 12.86 -22.06 -7.43
C MET A 109 13.21 -21.76 -5.96
N LEU A 110 14.51 -21.80 -5.62
CA LEU A 110 14.98 -21.49 -4.26
C LEU A 110 14.71 -20.03 -3.88
N ILE A 111 14.87 -19.09 -4.82
CA ILE A 111 14.57 -17.69 -4.56
C ILE A 111 13.09 -17.52 -4.18
N VAL A 112 12.17 -18.09 -4.95
CA VAL A 112 10.73 -17.99 -4.64
C VAL A 112 10.40 -18.72 -3.33
N LEU A 113 10.96 -19.91 -3.12
CA LEU A 113 10.73 -20.72 -1.92
C LEU A 113 11.20 -20.03 -0.63
N ILE A 114 12.19 -19.14 -0.71
CA ILE A 114 12.69 -18.40 0.45
C ILE A 114 12.01 -17.04 0.56
N ALA A 115 11.96 -16.29 -0.54
CA ALA A 115 11.48 -14.91 -0.53
C ALA A 115 9.97 -14.82 -0.29
N ALA A 116 9.16 -15.71 -0.86
CA ALA A 116 7.71 -15.65 -0.68
C ALA A 116 7.27 -15.96 0.76
N PRO A 117 7.77 -17.01 1.44
CA PRO A 117 7.48 -17.20 2.87
C PRO A 117 8.01 -16.08 3.75
N LEU A 118 9.21 -15.56 3.47
CA LEU A 118 9.76 -14.41 4.22
C LEU A 118 8.84 -13.18 4.11
N ALA A 119 8.24 -12.96 2.94
CA ALA A 119 7.23 -11.93 2.73
C ALA A 119 6.06 -12.05 3.70
N ILE A 120 5.50 -13.26 3.74
CA ILE A 120 4.22 -13.56 4.37
C ILE A 120 4.39 -13.59 5.89
N VAL A 121 5.46 -14.23 6.36
CA VAL A 121 5.71 -14.47 7.78
C VAL A 121 6.39 -13.29 8.47
N LEU A 122 7.25 -12.54 7.76
CA LEU A 122 8.00 -11.44 8.37
C LEU A 122 7.45 -10.08 7.97
N ILE A 123 7.43 -9.78 6.66
CA ILE A 123 7.12 -8.42 6.18
C ILE A 123 5.65 -8.05 6.40
N GLY A 124 4.73 -9.02 6.27
CA GLY A 124 3.32 -8.85 6.60
C GLY A 124 3.08 -8.40 8.04
N PRO A 125 3.41 -9.25 9.04
CA PRO A 125 3.22 -8.93 10.44
C PRO A 125 3.97 -7.69 10.90
N LEU A 126 5.21 -7.48 10.44
CA LEU A 126 5.96 -6.27 10.75
C LEU A 126 5.25 -5.00 10.27
N GLY A 127 4.70 -5.02 9.06
CA GLY A 127 3.93 -3.90 8.52
C GLY A 127 2.69 -3.59 9.37
N ILE A 128 1.99 -4.63 9.82
CA ILE A 128 0.84 -4.47 10.73
C ILE A 128 1.28 -3.93 12.08
N TRP A 129 2.30 -4.51 12.73
CA TRP A 129 2.71 -4.09 14.07
C TRP A 129 3.22 -2.66 14.12
N ILE A 130 4.09 -2.29 13.19
CA ILE A 130 4.56 -0.90 13.04
C ILE A 130 3.36 0.01 12.81
N GLY A 131 2.44 -0.44 11.95
CA GLY A 131 1.24 0.29 11.63
C GLY A 131 0.29 0.53 12.79
N SER A 132 -0.02 -0.53 13.54
CA SER A 132 -0.82 -0.47 14.75
C SER A 132 -0.17 0.41 15.82
N ALA A 133 1.16 0.37 15.96
CA ALA A 133 1.88 1.25 16.88
C ALA A 133 1.76 2.73 16.47
N ILE A 134 1.92 3.04 15.18
CA ILE A 134 1.73 4.40 14.65
C ILE A 134 0.28 4.86 14.85
N SER A 135 -0.69 4.02 14.50
CA SER A 135 -2.12 4.32 14.71
C SER A 135 -2.41 4.56 16.19
N ALA A 136 -1.94 3.70 17.10
CA ALA A 136 -2.14 3.86 18.53
C ALA A 136 -1.56 5.19 19.05
N LEU A 137 -0.35 5.56 18.62
CA LEU A 137 0.26 6.85 18.97
C LEU A 137 -0.61 8.03 18.50
N VAL A 138 -1.04 7.99 17.24
CA VAL A 138 -1.82 9.06 16.61
C VAL A 138 -3.19 9.22 17.31
N TYR A 139 -3.89 8.11 17.57
CA TYR A 139 -5.17 8.12 18.30
C TYR A 139 -5.01 8.49 19.77
N THR A 140 -3.88 8.16 20.41
CA THR A 140 -3.57 8.62 21.77
C THR A 140 -3.44 10.15 21.79
N ILE A 141 -2.71 10.72 20.84
CA ILE A 141 -2.59 12.19 20.69
C ILE A 141 -3.96 12.83 20.43
N HIS A 142 -4.82 12.18 19.64
CA HIS A 142 -6.18 12.66 19.40
C HIS A 142 -7.01 12.74 20.68
N GLY A 143 -6.87 11.77 21.59
CA GLY A 143 -7.53 11.80 22.90
C GLY A 143 -7.20 13.06 23.71
N TYR A 144 -5.98 13.60 23.58
CA TYR A 144 -5.56 14.81 24.28
C TYR A 144 -5.87 16.11 23.53
N LEU A 145 -5.68 16.12 22.21
CA LEU A 145 -5.75 17.34 21.40
C LEU A 145 -7.12 17.56 20.72
N GLY A 146 -7.98 16.54 20.67
CA GLY A 146 -9.31 16.61 20.06
C GLY A 146 -9.25 17.15 18.62
N TRP A 147 -10.01 18.23 18.34
CA TRP A 147 -10.11 18.83 17.01
C TRP A 147 -8.76 19.28 16.43
N LEU A 148 -7.80 19.68 17.26
CA LEU A 148 -6.49 20.15 16.78
C LEU A 148 -5.69 19.02 16.12
N SER A 149 -5.81 17.80 16.62
CA SER A 149 -5.16 16.64 16.00
C SER A 149 -5.72 16.33 14.60
N VAL A 150 -6.99 16.64 14.34
CA VAL A 150 -7.61 16.49 13.01
C VAL A 150 -6.96 17.47 12.03
N ALA A 151 -6.73 18.72 12.44
CA ALA A 151 -6.04 19.71 11.62
C ALA A 151 -4.58 19.31 11.34
N ILE A 152 -3.86 18.85 12.37
CA ILE A 152 -2.47 18.39 12.24
C ILE A 152 -2.40 17.18 11.31
N MET A 153 -3.28 16.21 11.52
CA MET A 153 -3.34 14.99 10.70
C MET A 153 -3.68 15.32 9.25
N GLY A 154 -4.64 16.22 9.01
CA GLY A 154 -4.98 16.70 7.67
C GLY A 154 -3.80 17.38 6.97
N ALA A 155 -2.99 18.17 7.71
CA ALA A 155 -1.79 18.80 7.16
C ALA A 155 -0.68 17.79 6.81
N LEU A 156 -0.56 16.71 7.58
CA LEU A 156 0.42 15.63 7.34
C LEU A 156 -0.06 14.57 6.34
N TRP A 157 -1.38 14.52 6.06
CA TRP A 157 -1.99 13.52 5.20
C TRP A 157 -1.36 13.45 3.80
N PRO A 158 -1.08 14.56 3.09
CA PRO A 158 -0.34 14.54 1.82
C PRO A 158 0.98 13.74 1.88
N LEU A 159 1.75 13.88 2.95
CA LEU A 159 3.02 13.16 3.14
C LEU A 159 2.79 11.65 3.32
N LEU A 160 1.73 11.29 4.05
CA LEU A 160 1.32 9.90 4.25
C LEU A 160 0.75 9.28 2.97
N VAL A 161 0.14 10.07 2.09
CA VAL A 161 -0.32 9.63 0.76
C VAL A 161 0.86 9.34 -0.16
N MET A 162 1.83 10.27 -0.25
CA MET A 162 3.03 10.08 -1.08
C MET A 162 3.83 8.84 -0.69
N THR A 163 3.92 8.53 0.60
CA THR A 163 4.62 7.34 1.11
C THR A 163 3.76 6.07 1.09
N GLY A 164 2.45 6.19 0.86
CA GLY A 164 1.48 5.09 0.96
C GLY A 164 1.13 4.66 2.40
N MET A 165 1.70 5.31 3.42
CA MET A 165 1.49 4.98 4.83
C MET A 165 0.08 5.27 5.33
N HIS A 166 -0.69 6.15 4.66
CA HIS A 166 -2.07 6.45 5.04
C HIS A 166 -2.99 5.20 5.11
N ARG A 167 -2.68 4.13 4.35
CA ARG A 167 -3.44 2.86 4.38
C ARG A 167 -3.30 2.11 5.71
N VAL A 168 -2.34 2.48 6.53
CA VAL A 168 -2.08 1.85 7.83
C VAL A 168 -3.17 2.12 8.86
N PHE A 169 -3.92 3.22 8.67
CA PHE A 169 -5.02 3.60 9.54
C PHE A 169 -6.32 2.85 9.23
N THR A 170 -6.45 2.19 8.07
CA THR A 170 -7.70 1.52 7.66
C THR A 170 -8.24 0.52 8.69
N PRO A 171 -7.42 -0.39 9.28
CA PRO A 171 -7.93 -1.31 10.30
C PRO A 171 -8.44 -0.57 11.55
N THR A 172 -7.73 0.47 11.99
CA THR A 172 -8.10 1.27 13.16
C THR A 172 -9.37 2.09 12.91
N ILE A 173 -9.55 2.62 11.69
CA ILE A 173 -10.80 3.28 11.26
C ILE A 173 -11.97 2.31 11.36
N ILE A 174 -11.84 1.11 10.78
CA ILE A 174 -12.89 0.08 10.81
C ILE A 174 -13.23 -0.30 12.24
N GLN A 175 -12.22 -0.52 13.08
CA GLN A 175 -12.39 -0.85 14.49
C GLN A 175 -13.10 0.28 15.26
N THR A 176 -12.67 1.53 15.08
CA THR A 176 -13.25 2.69 15.77
C THR A 176 -14.73 2.87 15.39
N ILE A 177 -15.07 2.66 14.12
CA ILE A 177 -16.46 2.68 13.63
C ILE A 177 -17.26 1.53 14.25
N ALA A 178 -16.69 0.33 14.32
CA ALA A 178 -17.35 -0.82 14.91
C ALA A 178 -17.64 -0.63 16.41
N GLU A 179 -16.71 0.00 17.15
CA GLU A 179 -16.82 0.22 18.59
C GLU A 179 -17.71 1.43 18.95
N THR A 180 -17.62 2.52 18.18
CA THR A 180 -18.23 3.81 18.56
C THR A 180 -19.33 4.29 17.61
N GLY A 181 -19.53 3.60 16.48
CA GLY A 181 -20.47 3.98 15.42
C GLY A 181 -20.01 5.14 14.52
N LYS A 182 -18.83 5.73 14.77
CA LYS A 182 -18.31 6.87 14.02
C LYS A 182 -16.78 6.92 13.99
N GLU A 183 -16.20 7.65 13.05
CA GLU A 183 -14.76 7.95 13.02
C GLU A 183 -14.58 9.48 13.00
N GLY A 184 -13.89 10.02 14.00
CA GLY A 184 -13.81 11.47 14.24
C GLY A 184 -12.45 12.09 13.95
N MET A 185 -11.45 11.30 13.53
CA MET A 185 -10.08 11.76 13.40
C MET A 185 -9.57 11.64 11.97
N VAL A 186 -9.37 10.42 11.49
CA VAL A 186 -8.64 10.14 10.26
C VAL A 186 -9.48 10.47 9.03
N MET A 187 -10.75 10.06 8.98
CA MET A 187 -11.63 10.30 7.85
C MET A 187 -11.95 11.80 7.67
N PRO A 188 -12.25 12.58 8.73
CA PRO A 188 -12.38 14.03 8.58
C PRO A 188 -11.09 14.71 8.12
N SER A 189 -9.92 14.23 8.59
CA SER A 189 -8.61 14.73 8.16
C SER A 189 -8.37 14.48 6.67
N GLU A 190 -8.70 13.29 6.18
CA GLU A 190 -8.61 12.91 4.77
C GLU A 190 -9.47 13.80 3.87
N ILE A 191 -10.72 14.05 4.27
CA ILE A 191 -11.62 14.95 3.53
C ILE A 191 -11.02 16.36 3.47
N GLY A 192 -10.56 16.89 4.60
CA GLY A 192 -9.93 18.21 4.66
C GLY A 192 -8.69 18.31 3.76
N ALA A 193 -7.83 17.29 3.78
CA ALA A 193 -6.63 17.24 2.95
C ALA A 193 -6.97 17.18 1.45
N ASN A 194 -7.91 16.31 1.05
CA ASN A 194 -8.32 16.17 -0.34
C ASN A 194 -8.97 17.45 -0.89
N LEU A 195 -9.87 18.09 -0.11
CA LEU A 195 -10.47 19.36 -0.50
C LEU A 195 -9.44 20.48 -0.58
N SER A 196 -8.46 20.50 0.33
CA SER A 196 -7.36 21.46 0.30
C SER A 196 -6.51 21.30 -0.96
N LEU A 197 -6.07 20.08 -1.30
CA LEU A 197 -5.32 19.78 -2.52
C LEU A 197 -6.12 20.13 -3.79
N GLY A 198 -7.41 19.84 -3.78
CA GLY A 198 -8.34 20.22 -4.83
C GLY A 198 -8.43 21.73 -5.02
N GLY A 199 -8.61 22.47 -3.93
CA GLY A 199 -8.64 23.93 -3.93
C GLY A 199 -7.31 24.54 -4.39
N SER A 200 -6.17 24.01 -3.95
CA SER A 200 -4.85 24.42 -4.41
C SER A 200 -4.67 24.19 -5.91
N SER A 201 -5.14 23.05 -6.42
CA SER A 201 -5.09 22.73 -7.85
C SER A 201 -5.98 23.67 -8.68
N LEU A 202 -7.18 24.02 -8.20
CA LEU A 202 -8.02 25.05 -8.83
C LEU A 202 -7.36 26.42 -8.84
N ALA A 203 -6.69 26.81 -7.76
CA ALA A 203 -5.96 28.07 -7.70
C ALA A 203 -4.81 28.11 -8.72
N VAL A 204 -4.08 27.00 -8.89
CA VAL A 204 -3.05 26.86 -9.94
C VAL A 204 -3.67 26.99 -11.33
N ALA A 205 -4.79 26.31 -11.60
CA ALA A 205 -5.48 26.40 -12.88
C ALA A 205 -5.94 27.83 -13.21
N GLY A 206 -6.44 28.56 -12.22
CA GLY A 206 -6.86 29.96 -12.37
C GLY A 206 -5.70 30.93 -12.59
N LYS A 207 -4.52 30.66 -12.01
CA LYS A 207 -3.36 31.58 -12.04
C LYS A 207 -2.37 31.29 -13.18
N THR A 208 -2.28 30.04 -13.63
CA THR A 208 -1.32 29.66 -14.67
C THR A 208 -1.67 30.25 -16.03
N LYS A 209 -0.66 30.65 -16.80
CA LYS A 209 -0.79 31.04 -18.22
C LYS A 209 -0.51 29.89 -19.18
N ASN A 210 0.08 28.79 -18.69
CA ASN A 210 0.37 27.62 -19.50
C ASN A 210 -0.92 26.79 -19.67
N PRO A 211 -1.41 26.56 -20.92
CA PRO A 211 -2.64 25.83 -21.18
C PRO A 211 -2.56 24.35 -20.76
N GLU A 212 -1.41 23.71 -20.91
CA GLU A 212 -1.20 22.30 -20.50
C GLU A 212 -1.23 22.18 -18.97
N LEU A 213 -0.56 23.09 -18.27
CA LEU A 213 -0.59 23.12 -16.80
C LEU A 213 -2.00 23.45 -16.28
N ARG A 214 -2.77 24.28 -16.99
CA ARG A 214 -4.16 24.55 -16.61
C ARG A 214 -5.03 23.30 -16.73
N GLN A 215 -4.89 22.57 -17.84
CA GLN A 215 -5.68 21.35 -18.08
C GLN A 215 -5.37 20.27 -17.03
N THR A 216 -4.10 20.04 -16.76
CA THR A 216 -3.65 19.08 -15.74
C THR A 216 -4.13 19.48 -14.34
N ALA A 217 -3.99 20.75 -13.97
CA ALA A 217 -4.46 21.26 -12.67
C ALA A 217 -5.99 21.17 -12.49
N LEU A 218 -6.78 21.40 -13.55
CA LEU A 218 -8.24 21.21 -13.49
C LEU A 218 -8.62 19.73 -13.32
N ALA A 219 -7.93 18.83 -14.03
CA ALA A 219 -8.15 17.40 -13.90
C ALA A 219 -7.78 16.90 -12.49
N ALA A 220 -6.65 17.35 -11.95
CA ALA A 220 -6.21 17.05 -10.59
C ALA A 220 -7.19 17.58 -9.53
N ALA A 221 -7.68 18.82 -9.71
CA ALA A 221 -8.70 19.39 -8.86
C ALA A 221 -9.99 18.57 -8.85
N ALA A 222 -10.50 18.20 -10.03
CA ALA A 222 -11.69 17.37 -10.14
C ALA A 222 -11.49 16.00 -9.48
N SER A 223 -10.30 15.41 -9.65
CA SER A 223 -9.95 14.13 -9.03
C SER A 223 -9.95 14.21 -7.50
N ALA A 224 -9.30 15.22 -6.93
CA ALA A 224 -9.21 15.39 -5.47
C ALA A 224 -10.56 15.75 -4.83
N ILE A 225 -11.36 16.62 -5.48
CA ILE A 225 -12.64 17.09 -4.92
C ILE A 225 -13.76 16.06 -5.12
N MET A 226 -13.88 15.49 -6.32
CA MET A 226 -15.02 14.64 -6.69
C MET A 226 -14.75 13.16 -6.49
N ALA A 227 -13.56 12.69 -6.86
CA ALA A 227 -13.21 11.28 -6.78
C ALA A 227 -12.52 10.90 -5.46
N GLY A 228 -12.05 11.89 -4.68
CA GLY A 228 -11.28 11.66 -3.46
C GLY A 228 -9.88 11.08 -3.71
N ILE A 229 -9.38 11.19 -4.95
CA ILE A 229 -8.06 10.69 -5.36
C ILE A 229 -7.11 11.90 -5.40
N SER A 230 -6.15 11.94 -4.48
CA SER A 230 -5.23 13.08 -4.32
C SER A 230 -3.91 12.91 -5.07
N GLU A 231 -3.57 11.71 -5.55
CA GLU A 231 -2.31 11.44 -6.23
C GLU A 231 -2.05 12.36 -7.44
N PRO A 232 -3.02 12.66 -8.33
CA PRO A 232 -2.79 13.59 -9.44
C PRO A 232 -2.55 15.04 -9.02
N ALA A 233 -2.96 15.43 -7.81
CA ALA A 233 -2.73 16.77 -7.27
C ALA A 233 -1.41 16.88 -6.50
N LEU A 234 -0.85 15.75 -6.06
CA LEU A 234 0.42 15.68 -5.32
C LEU A 234 1.64 15.58 -6.24
N TYR A 235 1.48 14.93 -7.40
CA TYR A 235 2.55 14.69 -8.39
C TYR A 235 2.46 15.67 -9.55
#